data_AF-A0A2P8GAM2-F1
#
_entry.id   AF-A0A2P8GAM2-F1
#
_cell.length_a   1.000
_cell.length_b   1.000
_cell.length_c   1.000
_cell.angle_alpha   90.00
_cell.angle_beta   90.00
_cell.angle_gamma   90.00
#
_symmetry.space_group_name_H-M   'P 1'
#
loop_
_entity.id
_entity.type
_entity.pdbx_description
1 polymer ?
#
loop_
_entity_poly.entity_id
_entity_poly.type
_entity_poly.pdbx_seq_one_letter_code
_entity_poly.pdbx_strand_id
1 'polypeptide(L)'
;MNSINVGYARSFERHGKKVLIILATVLLFSSVYAQQPVENQVKTTAIGTSKVWGTVNGVAIEGLVQGPAAVAVPLQVACVFEYTEGDIFNPPALPAALNGMVHLDEALKGLITEVRKSGKFAGHALETLLITPPKGTTKATRILLIGLGDRSKFTPDLMTSVGSVALREAVRLGVSHFAFASDIKDAGIDSPTALVASNVTKGIIAAYRTQLFLQGKKYANGKPLTKVTLLAGPAFFNTAGEGIKEAVASFSN
;
A
#
# COMPACT_ATOMS: atom_id res chain seq x y z
N MET A 1 -26.02 -85.95 -19.70
CA MET A 1 -27.05 -86.95 -19.36
C MET A 1 -27.61 -86.58 -18.00
N ASN A 2 -28.92 -86.28 -17.96
CA ASN A 2 -29.91 -86.64 -16.93
C ASN A 2 -29.55 -86.50 -15.43
N SER A 3 -30.42 -86.07 -14.51
CA SER A 3 -31.82 -85.62 -14.53
C SER A 3 -32.22 -85.41 -13.05
N ILE A 4 -32.98 -84.34 -12.78
CA ILE A 4 -34.24 -84.27 -11.99
C ILE A 4 -34.45 -85.25 -10.80
N ASN A 5 -34.74 -84.72 -9.60
CA ASN A 5 -35.96 -84.90 -8.75
C ASN A 5 -35.67 -84.49 -7.28
N VAL A 6 -36.37 -83.54 -6.64
CA VAL A 6 -37.76 -83.51 -6.09
C VAL A 6 -37.98 -84.42 -4.86
N GLY A 7 -38.46 -83.83 -3.75
CA GLY A 7 -39.10 -84.51 -2.60
C GLY A 7 -39.03 -83.67 -1.30
N TYR A 8 -39.98 -82.76 -1.00
CA TYR A 8 -41.25 -82.91 -0.25
C TYR A 8 -41.18 -83.02 1.30
N ALA A 9 -41.40 -81.86 1.96
CA ALA A 9 -42.45 -81.55 2.95
C ALA A 9 -42.43 -81.97 4.45
N ARG A 10 -43.07 -81.05 5.21
CA ARG A 10 -43.74 -81.10 6.54
C ARG A 10 -42.84 -80.81 7.76
N SER A 11 -42.97 -79.63 8.38
CA SER A 11 -44.04 -79.15 9.31
C SER A 11 -43.99 -79.82 10.68
N PHE A 12 -43.67 -79.04 11.71
CA PHE A 12 -44.48 -78.92 12.94
C PHE A 12 -43.94 -77.78 13.83
N GLU A 13 -44.79 -76.79 14.12
CA GLU A 13 -44.58 -75.78 15.16
C GLU A 13 -44.56 -76.42 16.55
N ARG A 14 -43.75 -75.87 17.46
CA ARG A 14 -44.20 -75.62 18.85
C ARG A 14 -43.38 -74.52 19.51
N HIS A 15 -44.13 -73.56 20.03
CA HIS A 15 -43.71 -72.31 20.64
C HIS A 15 -42.79 -72.52 21.84
N GLY A 16 -41.59 -71.93 21.75
CA GLY A 16 -40.63 -71.82 22.84
C GLY A 16 -40.31 -70.35 23.12
N LYS A 17 -40.60 -69.93 24.36
CA LYS A 17 -40.30 -68.63 24.99
C LYS A 17 -38.97 -68.01 24.52
N LYS A 18 -38.97 -66.70 24.25
CA LYS A 18 -37.85 -65.71 24.31
C LYS A 18 -38.30 -64.48 23.50
N VAL A 19 -37.98 -63.22 23.75
CA VAL A 19 -37.15 -62.48 24.70
C VAL A 19 -37.59 -61.03 24.46
N LEU A 20 -37.75 -60.26 25.54
CA LEU A 20 -38.02 -58.83 25.46
C LEU A 20 -36.78 -58.13 24.87
N ILE A 21 -36.85 -57.67 23.62
CA ILE A 21 -35.81 -56.81 23.02
C ILE A 21 -36.21 -55.36 23.30
N ILE A 22 -35.53 -54.74 24.26
CA ILE A 22 -35.53 -53.29 24.45
C ILE A 22 -34.51 -52.71 23.46
N LEU A 23 -34.99 -51.92 22.50
CA LEU A 23 -34.13 -51.11 21.63
C LEU A 23 -33.43 -50.04 22.49
N ALA A 24 -32.10 -50.12 22.61
CA ALA A 24 -31.28 -49.03 23.13
C ALA A 24 -30.59 -48.33 21.95
N THR A 25 -31.09 -47.16 21.58
CA THR A 25 -30.48 -46.28 20.58
C THR A 25 -29.29 -45.57 21.22
N VAL A 26 -28.06 -45.93 20.83
CA VAL A 26 -26.85 -45.23 21.25
C VAL A 26 -26.67 -43.99 20.35
N LEU A 27 -26.94 -42.80 20.89
CA LEU A 27 -26.60 -41.53 20.28
C LEU A 27 -25.12 -41.22 20.57
N LEU A 28 -24.24 -41.48 19.60
CA LEU A 28 -22.86 -41.01 19.62
C LEU A 28 -22.85 -39.52 19.27
N PHE A 29 -22.68 -38.66 20.28
CA PHE A 29 -22.36 -37.25 20.08
C PHE A 29 -20.86 -37.13 19.78
N SER A 30 -20.50 -37.02 18.50
CA SER A 30 -19.17 -36.57 18.08
C SER A 30 -19.09 -35.06 18.22
N SER A 31 -18.32 -34.58 19.20
CA SER A 31 -18.00 -33.17 19.38
C SER A 31 -17.09 -32.68 18.25
N VAL A 32 -17.67 -32.12 17.20
CA VAL A 32 -16.92 -31.36 16.20
C VAL A 32 -16.56 -30.02 16.84
N TYR A 33 -15.30 -29.85 17.23
CA TYR A 33 -14.76 -28.53 17.55
C TYR A 33 -14.72 -27.72 16.25
N ALA A 34 -15.68 -26.82 16.07
CA ALA A 34 -15.58 -25.78 15.06
C ALA A 34 -14.50 -24.79 15.50
N GLN A 35 -13.32 -24.84 14.88
CA GLN A 35 -12.36 -23.75 14.97
C GLN A 35 -12.98 -22.54 14.27
N GLN A 36 -13.41 -21.55 15.05
CA GLN A 36 -13.75 -20.24 14.51
C GLN A 36 -12.48 -19.62 13.91
N PRO A 37 -12.53 -19.07 12.69
CA PRO A 37 -11.41 -18.29 12.19
C PRO A 37 -11.22 -17.09 13.11
N VAL A 38 -10.03 -16.96 13.68
CA VAL A 38 -9.62 -15.73 14.36
C VAL A 38 -9.46 -14.69 13.25
N GLU A 39 -10.53 -13.96 12.96
CA GLU A 39 -10.47 -12.76 12.15
C GLU A 39 -9.71 -11.73 12.98
N ASN A 40 -8.39 -11.69 12.85
CA ASN A 40 -7.59 -10.56 13.29
C ASN A 40 -8.01 -9.36 12.46
N GLN A 41 -9.10 -8.70 12.86
CA GLN A 41 -9.55 -7.46 12.25
C GLN A 41 -8.46 -6.43 12.51
N VAL A 42 -7.55 -6.26 11.55
CA VAL A 42 -6.59 -5.16 11.55
C VAL A 42 -7.43 -3.88 11.57
N LYS A 43 -7.43 -3.20 12.71
CA LYS A 43 -8.16 -1.94 12.87
C LYS A 43 -7.63 -0.94 11.83
N THR A 44 -8.40 -0.69 10.79
CA THR A 44 -8.03 0.24 9.73
C THR A 44 -8.33 1.68 10.16
N THR A 45 -7.46 2.60 9.77
CA THR A 45 -7.63 4.03 10.03
C THR A 45 -8.52 4.64 8.97
N ALA A 46 -9.52 5.44 9.36
CA ALA A 46 -10.48 6.02 8.40
C ALA A 46 -9.79 6.94 7.37
N ILE A 47 -10.27 6.90 6.12
CA ILE A 47 -9.84 7.84 5.07
C ILE A 47 -10.08 9.28 5.53
N GLY A 48 -9.12 10.16 5.25
CA GLY A 48 -9.12 11.55 5.69
C GLY A 48 -8.52 11.77 7.08
N THR A 49 -8.20 10.71 7.84
CA THR A 49 -7.45 10.85 9.10
C THR A 49 -6.07 11.41 8.81
N SER A 50 -5.73 12.52 9.47
CA SER A 50 -4.39 13.11 9.41
C SER A 50 -3.83 13.40 10.79
N LYS A 51 -2.50 13.41 10.87
CA LYS A 51 -1.76 13.76 12.10
C LYS A 51 -0.40 14.32 11.75
N VAL A 52 -0.01 15.42 12.39
CA VAL A 52 1.38 15.90 12.39
C VAL A 52 2.17 15.05 13.36
N TRP A 53 3.16 14.32 12.86
CA TRP A 53 4.00 13.41 13.65
C TRP A 53 5.25 14.09 14.20
N GLY A 54 5.63 15.23 13.63
CA GLY A 54 6.70 16.09 14.14
C GLY A 54 6.87 17.35 13.31
N THR A 55 7.63 18.30 13.85
CA THR A 55 8.00 19.54 13.18
C THR A 55 9.50 19.73 13.26
N VAL A 56 10.13 20.09 12.14
CA VAL A 56 11.58 20.28 12.05
C VAL A 56 11.92 21.37 11.06
N ASN A 57 12.82 22.29 11.42
CA ASN A 57 13.21 23.43 10.59
C ASN A 57 12.00 24.26 10.07
N GLY A 58 10.92 24.35 10.84
CA GLY A 58 9.70 25.07 10.46
C GLY A 58 8.75 24.30 9.52
N VAL A 59 9.05 23.03 9.21
CA VAL A 59 8.23 22.14 8.38
C VAL A 59 7.46 21.17 9.26
N ALA A 60 6.13 21.17 9.15
CA ALA A 60 5.29 20.11 9.73
C ALA A 60 5.35 18.86 8.84
N ILE A 61 5.67 17.70 9.43
CA ILE A 61 5.64 16.41 8.73
C ILE A 61 4.36 15.67 9.15
N GLU A 62 3.40 15.64 8.23
CA GLU A 62 2.06 15.09 8.40
C GLU A 62 1.98 13.69 7.78
N GLY A 63 1.27 12.78 8.44
CA GLY A 63 0.73 11.57 7.81
C GLY A 63 -0.74 11.80 7.47
N LEU A 64 -1.20 11.27 6.33
CA LEU A 64 -2.60 11.34 5.91
C LEU A 64 -3.07 10.01 5.29
N VAL A 65 -4.25 9.53 5.69
CA VAL A 65 -4.91 8.40 5.03
C VAL A 65 -5.67 8.89 3.80
N GLN A 66 -5.02 8.87 2.64
CA GLN A 66 -5.63 9.31 1.37
C GLN A 66 -4.86 8.74 0.17
N GLY A 67 -5.55 8.49 -0.93
CA GLY A 67 -4.91 8.13 -2.21
C GLY A 67 -4.32 9.35 -2.95
N PRO A 68 -3.29 9.17 -3.79
CA PRO A 68 -2.59 10.27 -4.47
C PRO A 68 -3.49 11.09 -5.42
N ALA A 69 -4.55 10.49 -5.98
CA ALA A 69 -5.51 11.19 -6.84
C ALA A 69 -6.40 12.21 -6.10
N ALA A 70 -6.61 12.02 -4.80
CA ALA A 70 -7.67 12.68 -4.03
C ALA A 70 -7.16 13.75 -3.04
N VAL A 71 -5.85 13.96 -2.95
CA VAL A 71 -5.25 14.95 -2.03
C VAL A 71 -5.10 16.32 -2.70
N ALA A 72 -5.49 17.38 -1.99
CA ALA A 72 -5.46 18.75 -2.47
C ALA A 72 -4.15 19.45 -2.07
N VAL A 73 -3.19 19.51 -3.01
CA VAL A 73 -1.85 20.09 -2.81
C VAL A 73 -1.32 20.73 -4.09
N PRO A 74 -0.39 21.69 -4.01
CA PRO A 74 0.22 22.29 -5.20
C PRO A 74 1.24 21.37 -5.88
N LEU A 75 1.59 20.25 -5.24
CA LEU A 75 2.43 19.19 -5.78
C LEU A 75 2.09 17.86 -5.09
N GLN A 76 1.70 16.86 -5.86
CA GLN A 76 1.61 15.46 -5.45
C GLN A 76 2.82 14.69 -6.01
N VAL A 77 3.55 13.99 -5.17
CA VAL A 77 4.63 13.08 -5.59
C VAL A 77 4.08 11.66 -5.61
N ALA A 78 4.28 10.94 -6.70
CA ALA A 78 3.94 9.53 -6.83
C ALA A 78 5.15 8.79 -7.39
N CYS A 79 5.36 7.54 -7.01
CA CYS A 79 6.53 6.79 -7.41
C CYS A 79 6.15 5.60 -8.30
N VAL A 80 7.01 5.25 -9.25
CA VAL A 80 6.79 4.08 -10.12
C VAL A 80 8.09 3.31 -10.32
N PHE A 81 8.00 2.01 -10.44
CA PHE A 81 9.13 1.19 -10.90
C PHE A 81 9.28 1.28 -12.42
N GLU A 82 10.35 0.66 -12.93
CA GLU A 82 10.52 0.47 -14.37
C GLU A 82 9.31 -0.24 -14.99
N TYR A 83 8.89 0.25 -16.16
CA TYR A 83 7.69 -0.25 -16.82
C TYR A 83 7.86 -1.67 -17.34
N THR A 84 6.85 -2.50 -17.08
CA THR A 84 6.57 -3.74 -17.80
C THR A 84 5.12 -3.74 -18.24
N GLU A 85 4.73 -4.54 -19.24
CA GLU A 85 3.34 -4.54 -19.70
C GLU A 85 2.40 -4.92 -18.55
N GLY A 86 1.44 -4.04 -18.25
CA GLY A 86 0.46 -4.22 -17.18
C GLY A 86 1.01 -4.13 -15.75
N ASP A 87 2.17 -3.51 -15.54
CA ASP A 87 2.89 -3.56 -14.26
C ASP A 87 2.16 -3.00 -13.02
N ILE A 88 1.22 -2.08 -13.21
CA ILE A 88 0.35 -1.53 -12.16
C ILE A 88 -1.03 -2.22 -12.09
N PHE A 89 -1.37 -3.04 -13.09
CA PHE A 89 -2.69 -3.68 -13.22
C PHE A 89 -2.67 -5.17 -12.90
N ASN A 90 -1.54 -5.83 -13.13
CA ASN A 90 -1.36 -7.27 -12.99
C ASN A 90 -0.51 -7.60 -11.76
N PRO A 91 -0.68 -8.81 -11.17
CA PRO A 91 0.22 -9.29 -10.13
C PRO A 91 1.69 -9.13 -10.53
N PRO A 92 2.57 -8.69 -9.60
CA PRO A 92 2.34 -8.61 -8.16
C PRO A 92 1.63 -7.34 -7.68
N ALA A 93 1.24 -6.40 -8.56
CA ALA A 93 0.55 -5.17 -8.14
C ALA A 93 -0.72 -5.46 -7.32
N LEU A 94 -1.07 -4.54 -6.43
CA LEU A 94 -2.32 -4.65 -5.68
C LEU A 94 -3.52 -4.59 -6.64
N PRO A 95 -4.64 -5.26 -6.30
CA PRO A 95 -5.89 -5.13 -7.04
C PRO A 95 -6.31 -3.67 -7.17
N ALA A 96 -6.91 -3.30 -8.31
CA ALA A 96 -7.28 -1.92 -8.66
C ALA A 96 -7.98 -1.17 -7.51
N ALA A 97 -8.94 -1.82 -6.84
CA ALA A 97 -9.70 -1.22 -5.73
C ALA A 97 -8.84 -0.75 -4.53
N LEU A 98 -7.61 -1.25 -4.40
CA LEU A 98 -6.67 -0.92 -3.33
C LEU A 98 -5.40 -0.22 -3.84
N ASN A 99 -5.33 0.11 -5.13
CA ASN A 99 -4.12 0.57 -5.79
C ASN A 99 -4.20 2.08 -6.10
N GLY A 100 -3.48 2.88 -5.32
CA GLY A 100 -3.45 4.34 -5.46
C GLY A 100 -2.88 4.81 -6.80
N MET A 101 -1.88 4.10 -7.34
CA MET A 101 -1.31 4.40 -8.67
C MET A 101 -2.32 4.16 -9.80
N VAL A 102 -3.11 3.07 -9.74
CA VAL A 102 -4.19 2.83 -10.70
C VAL A 102 -5.21 3.98 -10.68
N HIS A 103 -5.68 4.37 -9.50
CA HIS A 103 -6.62 5.50 -9.37
C HIS A 103 -6.03 6.83 -9.86
N LEU A 104 -4.72 7.06 -9.68
CA LEU A 104 -4.03 8.24 -10.18
C LEU A 104 -3.95 8.24 -11.70
N ASP A 105 -3.61 7.11 -12.31
CA ASP A 105 -3.55 6.96 -13.76
C ASP A 105 -4.95 7.10 -14.40
N GLU A 106 -5.97 6.51 -13.79
CA GLU A 106 -7.37 6.69 -14.20
C GLU A 106 -7.81 8.16 -14.16
N ALA A 107 -7.47 8.88 -13.08
CA ALA A 107 -7.75 10.31 -12.97
C ALA A 107 -7.05 11.13 -14.06
N LEU A 108 -5.90 10.66 -14.55
CA LEU A 108 -5.16 11.22 -15.68
C LEU A 108 -5.50 10.58 -17.03
N LYS A 109 -6.58 9.79 -17.11
CA LYS A 109 -7.07 9.12 -18.33
C LYS A 109 -6.02 8.20 -18.98
N GLY A 110 -5.19 7.53 -18.18
CA GLY A 110 -4.18 6.57 -18.65
C GLY A 110 -2.83 7.17 -19.03
N LEU A 111 -2.62 8.47 -18.79
CA LEU A 111 -1.41 9.18 -19.22
C LEU A 111 -0.11 8.61 -18.61
N ILE A 112 -0.14 8.17 -17.34
CA ILE A 112 1.05 7.61 -16.69
C ILE A 112 1.43 6.30 -17.38
N THR A 113 0.46 5.45 -17.68
CA THR A 113 0.70 4.23 -18.45
C THR A 113 1.20 4.55 -19.87
N GLU A 114 0.59 5.51 -20.56
CA GLU A 114 0.94 5.88 -21.94
C GLU A 114 2.39 6.39 -22.05
N VAL A 115 2.79 7.32 -21.17
CA VAL A 115 4.15 7.91 -21.22
C VAL A 115 5.22 6.87 -20.89
N ARG A 116 4.91 5.91 -20.01
CA ARG A 116 5.80 4.81 -19.64
C ARG A 116 5.91 3.77 -20.75
N LYS A 117 4.77 3.32 -21.27
CA LYS A 117 4.70 2.36 -22.38
C LYS A 117 5.38 2.86 -23.66
N SER A 118 5.31 4.16 -23.92
CA SER A 118 5.99 4.78 -25.06
C SER A 118 7.51 4.96 -24.87
N GLY A 119 8.07 4.59 -23.71
CA GLY A 119 9.49 4.73 -23.40
C GLY A 119 9.95 6.17 -23.14
N LYS A 120 9.01 7.13 -22.99
CA LYS A 120 9.32 8.54 -22.72
C LYS A 120 9.66 8.80 -21.26
N PHE A 121 9.27 7.89 -20.38
CA PHE A 121 9.63 7.87 -18.97
C PHE A 121 9.80 6.42 -18.55
N ALA A 122 11.04 5.98 -18.35
CA ALA A 122 11.33 4.57 -18.14
C ALA A 122 10.96 4.11 -16.72
N GLY A 123 11.05 5.01 -15.74
CA GLY A 123 10.93 4.71 -14.32
C GLY A 123 12.28 4.34 -13.69
N HIS A 124 13.40 4.73 -14.31
CA HIS A 124 14.73 4.51 -13.76
C HIS A 124 14.86 5.16 -12.38
N ALA A 125 15.71 4.59 -11.51
CA ALA A 125 15.87 5.11 -10.17
C ALA A 125 16.23 6.61 -10.19
N LEU A 126 15.42 7.41 -9.48
CA LEU A 126 15.53 8.87 -9.36
C LEU A 126 15.22 9.67 -10.65
N GLU A 127 14.74 9.02 -11.72
CA GLU A 127 14.20 9.71 -12.90
C GLU A 127 12.94 10.50 -12.49
N THR A 128 12.77 11.71 -13.04
CA THR A 128 11.63 12.58 -12.68
C THR A 128 10.83 13.00 -13.89
N LEU A 129 9.51 13.00 -13.78
CA LEU A 129 8.60 13.58 -14.76
C LEU A 129 7.56 14.45 -14.06
N LEU A 130 7.46 15.72 -14.46
CA LEU A 130 6.45 16.65 -13.96
C LEU A 130 5.26 16.70 -14.92
N ILE A 131 4.06 16.45 -14.40
CA ILE A 131 2.78 16.49 -15.10
C ILE A 131 1.96 17.64 -14.54
N THR A 132 1.40 18.47 -15.42
CA THR A 132 0.40 19.48 -15.06
C THR A 132 -0.97 18.99 -15.50
N PRO A 133 -1.78 18.40 -14.60
CA PRO A 133 -3.09 17.87 -14.96
C PRO A 133 -4.04 18.96 -15.46
N PRO A 134 -4.94 18.66 -16.42
CA PRO A 134 -6.06 19.53 -16.74
C PRO A 134 -6.91 19.83 -15.50
N LYS A 135 -7.42 21.05 -15.37
CA LYS A 135 -8.22 21.46 -14.21
C LYS A 135 -9.39 20.49 -13.98
N GLY A 136 -9.53 20.02 -12.74
CA GLY A 136 -10.62 19.13 -12.33
C GLY A 136 -10.37 17.64 -12.52
N THR A 137 -9.23 17.22 -13.10
CA THR A 137 -8.85 15.80 -13.22
C THR A 137 -8.31 15.22 -11.92
N THR A 138 -7.47 15.99 -11.20
CA THR A 138 -7.02 15.66 -9.84
C THR A 138 -7.18 16.87 -8.93
N LYS A 139 -7.13 16.67 -7.61
CA LYS A 139 -7.10 17.78 -6.65
C LYS A 139 -5.71 18.42 -6.51
N ALA A 140 -4.66 17.74 -7.00
CA ALA A 140 -3.32 18.30 -7.04
C ALA A 140 -3.15 19.21 -8.27
N THR A 141 -2.42 20.32 -8.13
CA THR A 141 -2.19 21.21 -9.28
C THR A 141 -1.07 20.72 -10.19
N ARG A 142 -0.14 19.92 -9.65
CA ARG A 142 0.97 19.28 -10.35
C ARG A 142 1.22 17.90 -9.74
N ILE A 143 1.69 16.98 -10.58
CA ILE A 143 2.07 15.62 -10.19
C ILE A 143 3.52 15.42 -10.59
N LEU A 144 4.37 15.01 -9.66
CA LEU A 144 5.74 14.60 -9.91
C LEU A 144 5.81 13.08 -9.82
N LEU A 145 6.14 12.43 -10.93
CA LEU A 145 6.55 11.04 -10.92
C LEU A 145 8.04 10.95 -10.57
N ILE A 146 8.39 10.01 -9.70
CA ILE A 146 9.77 9.64 -9.42
C ILE A 146 9.95 8.14 -9.68
N GLY A 147 10.94 7.80 -10.50
CA GLY A 147 11.30 6.41 -10.77
C GLY A 147 12.00 5.74 -9.60
N LEU A 148 11.65 4.49 -9.34
CA LEU A 148 12.23 3.63 -8.30
C LEU A 148 13.22 2.60 -8.88
N GLY A 149 13.36 2.55 -10.21
CA GLY A 149 14.23 1.61 -10.91
C GLY A 149 13.63 0.21 -11.03
N ASP A 150 14.51 -0.78 -11.17
CA ASP A 150 14.15 -2.19 -11.23
C ASP A 150 13.46 -2.66 -9.95
N ARG A 151 12.19 -3.08 -10.09
CA ARG A 151 11.33 -3.58 -9.00
C ARG A 151 11.99 -4.69 -8.19
N SER A 152 12.75 -5.57 -8.85
CA SER A 152 13.40 -6.73 -8.20
C SER A 152 14.61 -6.35 -7.35
N LYS A 153 15.15 -5.14 -7.55
CA LYS A 153 16.34 -4.62 -6.85
C LYS A 153 16.00 -3.56 -5.80
N PHE A 154 14.70 -3.35 -5.54
CA PHE A 154 14.26 -2.33 -4.59
C PHE A 154 14.84 -2.59 -3.20
N THR A 155 15.37 -1.53 -2.58
CA THR A 155 15.73 -1.50 -1.17
C THR A 155 15.11 -0.26 -0.51
N PRO A 156 14.72 -0.34 0.78
CA PRO A 156 14.20 0.83 1.50
C PRO A 156 15.17 2.03 1.55
N ASP A 157 16.48 1.81 1.42
CA ASP A 157 17.50 2.86 1.48
C ASP A 157 17.39 3.84 0.30
N LEU A 158 16.95 3.37 -0.87
CA LEU A 158 16.66 4.23 -2.03
C LEU A 158 15.70 5.38 -1.66
N MET A 159 14.79 5.15 -0.72
CA MET A 159 13.75 6.11 -0.37
C MET A 159 14.29 7.37 0.30
N THR A 160 15.50 7.34 0.86
CA THR A 160 16.17 8.58 1.31
C THR A 160 16.53 9.47 0.12
N SER A 161 17.10 8.90 -0.94
CA SER A 161 17.39 9.64 -2.17
C SER A 161 16.11 10.14 -2.85
N VAL A 162 15.07 9.31 -2.90
CA VAL A 162 13.75 9.70 -3.45
C VAL A 162 13.16 10.87 -2.67
N GLY A 163 13.20 10.84 -1.33
CA GLY A 163 12.75 11.95 -0.49
C GLY A 163 13.53 13.24 -0.76
N SER A 164 14.85 13.16 -0.94
CA SER A 164 15.67 14.31 -1.33
C SER A 164 15.33 14.87 -2.70
N VAL A 165 15.07 14.01 -3.70
CA VAL A 165 14.64 14.44 -5.04
C VAL A 165 13.29 15.15 -4.98
N ALA A 166 12.31 14.55 -4.30
CA ALA A 166 10.98 15.13 -4.12
C ALA A 166 11.05 16.55 -3.54
N LEU A 167 11.85 16.74 -2.48
CA LEU A 167 12.02 18.06 -1.89
C LEU A 167 12.72 19.05 -2.83
N ARG A 168 13.79 18.65 -3.50
CA ARG A 168 14.51 19.54 -4.44
C ARG A 168 13.59 20.02 -5.56
N GLU A 169 12.77 19.13 -6.12
CA GLU A 169 11.77 19.51 -7.12
C GLU A 169 10.69 20.41 -6.53
N ALA A 170 10.18 20.13 -5.32
CA ALA A 170 9.22 20.98 -4.64
C ALA A 170 9.74 22.42 -4.44
N VAL A 171 10.99 22.56 -3.99
CA VAL A 171 11.66 23.85 -3.81
C VAL A 171 11.84 24.57 -5.15
N ARG A 172 12.30 23.87 -6.20
CA ARG A 172 12.48 24.44 -7.55
C ARG A 172 11.15 24.94 -8.12
N LEU A 173 10.06 24.23 -7.82
CA LEU A 173 8.69 24.57 -8.21
C LEU A 173 8.05 25.67 -7.35
N GLY A 174 8.74 26.13 -6.30
CA GLY A 174 8.31 27.20 -5.42
C GLY A 174 7.06 26.88 -4.59
N VAL A 175 6.80 25.60 -4.29
CA VAL A 175 5.69 25.21 -3.42
C VAL A 175 6.08 25.30 -1.94
N SER A 176 5.13 25.74 -1.10
CA SER A 176 5.29 25.74 0.36
C SER A 176 4.84 24.43 1.00
N HIS A 177 4.14 23.56 0.27
CA HIS A 177 3.80 22.22 0.75
C HIS A 177 3.59 21.24 -0.39
N PHE A 178 3.77 19.95 -0.13
CA PHE A 178 3.50 18.87 -1.08
C PHE A 178 3.05 17.60 -0.36
N ALA A 179 2.41 16.69 -1.09
CA ALA A 179 2.12 15.35 -0.60
C ALA A 179 2.96 14.30 -1.32
N PHE A 180 3.21 13.17 -0.67
CA PHE A 180 4.10 12.12 -1.14
C PHE A 180 3.44 10.74 -0.97
N ALA A 181 3.23 10.05 -2.08
CA ALA A 181 2.88 8.64 -2.12
C ALA A 181 4.11 7.84 -2.58
N SER A 182 4.48 6.81 -1.82
CA SER A 182 5.61 5.95 -2.18
C SER A 182 5.25 4.88 -3.20
N ASP A 183 3.98 4.49 -3.28
CA ASP A 183 3.42 3.50 -4.21
C ASP A 183 4.18 2.15 -4.28
N ILE A 184 5.05 1.87 -3.30
CA ILE A 184 5.85 0.63 -3.24
C ILE A 184 4.95 -0.58 -3.05
N LYS A 185 4.00 -0.48 -2.11
CA LYS A 185 3.05 -1.56 -1.82
C LYS A 185 2.06 -1.74 -2.98
N ASP A 186 1.68 -0.66 -3.66
CA ASP A 186 0.83 -0.69 -4.87
C ASP A 186 1.46 -1.54 -5.98
N ALA A 187 2.79 -1.50 -6.12
CA ALA A 187 3.54 -2.34 -7.04
C ALA A 187 3.76 -3.79 -6.57
N GLY A 188 3.22 -4.17 -5.42
CA GLY A 188 3.31 -5.53 -4.88
C GLY A 188 4.51 -5.81 -3.99
N ILE A 189 5.31 -4.79 -3.63
CA ILE A 189 6.48 -4.98 -2.79
C ILE A 189 6.07 -4.87 -1.31
N ASP A 190 6.27 -5.94 -0.55
CA ASP A 190 6.10 -5.92 0.89
C ASP A 190 7.29 -5.24 1.59
N SER A 191 7.29 -3.90 1.54
CA SER A 191 8.32 -3.08 2.19
C SER A 191 8.01 -2.81 3.67
N PRO A 192 9.05 -2.63 4.51
CA PRO A 192 8.89 -2.23 5.91
C PRO A 192 8.39 -0.79 6.01
N THR A 193 7.09 -0.62 6.28
CA THR A 193 6.38 0.67 6.27
C THR A 193 7.05 1.77 7.09
N ALA A 194 7.44 1.49 8.34
CA ALA A 194 8.07 2.48 9.22
C ALA A 194 9.44 2.93 8.68
N LEU A 195 10.26 1.98 8.21
CA LEU A 195 11.57 2.27 7.66
C LEU A 195 11.47 3.10 6.37
N VAL A 196 10.54 2.76 5.47
CA VAL A 196 10.28 3.55 4.25
C VAL A 196 9.89 4.97 4.61
N ALA A 197 8.91 5.16 5.50
CA ALA A 197 8.44 6.48 5.91
C ALA A 197 9.57 7.28 6.60
N SER A 198 10.39 6.62 7.42
CA SER A 198 11.58 7.20 8.04
C SER A 198 12.58 7.67 6.97
N ASN A 199 12.93 6.80 6.02
CA ASN A 199 13.93 7.11 4.98
C ASN A 199 13.48 8.27 4.07
N VAL A 200 12.22 8.28 3.61
CA VAL A 200 11.65 9.42 2.87
C VAL A 200 11.78 10.71 3.69
N THR A 201 11.36 10.68 4.95
CA THR A 201 11.38 11.84 5.83
C THR A 201 12.81 12.35 6.05
N LYS A 202 13.78 11.46 6.29
CA LYS A 202 15.21 11.82 6.42
C LYS A 202 15.73 12.51 5.15
N GLY A 203 15.40 11.96 3.98
CA GLY A 203 15.80 12.53 2.69
C GLY A 203 15.27 13.94 2.45
N ILE A 204 14.00 14.16 2.82
CA ILE A 204 13.32 15.46 2.75
C ILE A 204 14.00 16.46 3.69
N ILE A 205 14.18 16.10 4.97
CA ILE A 205 14.78 17.01 5.97
C ILE A 205 16.22 17.37 5.58
N ALA A 206 17.03 16.39 5.20
CA ALA A 206 18.42 16.61 4.81
C ALA A 206 18.54 17.56 3.62
N ALA A 207 17.75 17.34 2.55
CA ALA A 207 17.77 18.23 1.40
C ALA A 207 17.24 19.64 1.75
N TYR A 208 16.34 19.78 2.72
CA TYR A 208 15.80 21.08 3.11
C TYR A 208 16.81 21.88 3.93
N ARG A 209 17.57 21.22 4.80
CA ARG A 209 18.70 21.85 5.50
C ARG A 209 19.73 22.39 4.53
N THR A 210 20.04 21.67 3.45
CA THR A 210 20.91 22.18 2.38
C THR A 210 20.32 23.42 1.72
N GLN A 211 19.01 23.42 1.42
CA GLN A 211 18.34 24.59 0.86
C GLN A 211 18.40 25.79 1.81
N LEU A 212 18.10 25.60 3.10
CA LEU A 212 18.18 26.64 4.13
C LEU A 212 19.60 27.20 4.29
N PHE A 213 20.62 26.34 4.22
CA PHE A 213 22.02 26.77 4.25
C PHE A 213 22.34 27.71 3.08
N LEU A 214 21.95 27.34 1.86
CA LEU A 214 22.16 28.17 0.67
C LEU A 214 21.40 29.50 0.75
N GLN A 215 20.16 29.47 1.26
CA GLN A 215 19.34 30.68 1.49
C GLN A 215 19.99 31.61 2.53
N GLY A 216 20.47 31.07 3.64
CA GLY A 216 21.19 31.84 4.67
C GLY A 216 22.47 32.49 4.14
N LYS A 217 23.09 31.90 3.11
CA LYS A 217 24.26 32.44 2.41
C LYS A 217 23.90 33.32 1.19
N LYS A 218 22.61 33.55 0.93
CA LYS A 218 22.10 34.31 -0.23
C LYS A 218 22.47 33.73 -1.61
N TYR A 219 22.76 32.41 -1.68
CA TYR A 219 23.01 31.69 -2.93
C TYR A 219 21.77 30.96 -3.47
N ALA A 220 20.67 30.97 -2.72
CA ALA A 220 19.39 30.45 -3.17
C ALA A 220 18.26 31.36 -2.71
N ASN A 221 17.23 31.48 -3.54
CA ASN A 221 15.96 32.11 -3.21
C ASN A 221 14.87 31.04 -3.14
N GLY A 222 13.74 31.34 -2.50
CA GLY A 222 12.59 30.44 -2.52
C GLY A 222 11.63 30.71 -1.38
N LYS A 223 10.40 30.25 -1.55
CA LYS A 223 9.41 30.25 -0.47
C LYS A 223 9.81 29.19 0.57
N PRO A 224 9.60 29.45 1.87
CA PRO A 224 9.81 28.43 2.88
C PRO A 224 8.84 27.27 2.66
N LEU A 225 9.34 26.05 2.80
CA LEU A 225 8.49 24.87 2.95
C LEU A 225 7.91 24.89 4.36
N THR A 226 6.60 24.71 4.48
CA THR A 226 5.88 24.74 5.75
C THR A 226 5.25 23.40 6.09
N LYS A 227 4.96 22.55 5.09
CA LYS A 227 4.35 21.24 5.33
C LYS A 227 4.75 20.19 4.30
N VAL A 228 4.95 18.96 4.74
CA VAL A 228 5.05 17.76 3.90
C VAL A 228 4.04 16.75 4.41
N THR A 229 3.26 16.17 3.51
CA THR A 229 2.24 15.16 3.86
C THR A 229 2.62 13.81 3.24
N LEU A 230 2.98 12.81 4.05
CA LEU A 230 3.17 11.43 3.60
C LEU A 230 1.82 10.71 3.59
N LEU A 231 1.45 10.16 2.43
CA LEU A 231 0.23 9.40 2.26
C LEU A 231 0.46 7.96 2.72
N ALA A 232 -0.54 7.39 3.41
CA ALA A 232 -0.51 6.01 3.87
C ALA A 232 -1.87 5.33 3.65
N GLY A 233 -1.85 4.04 3.34
CA GLY A 233 -3.06 3.23 3.35
C GLY A 233 -3.66 3.10 4.76
N PRO A 234 -4.98 2.85 4.90
CA PRO A 234 -5.67 2.73 6.19
C PRO A 234 -5.00 1.82 7.22
N ALA A 235 -4.43 0.70 6.78
CA ALA A 235 -3.76 -0.27 7.65
C ALA A 235 -2.36 0.16 8.11
N PHE A 236 -1.75 1.15 7.44
CA PHE A 236 -0.34 1.49 7.60
C PHE A 236 -0.10 2.84 8.27
N PHE A 237 -1.15 3.61 8.53
CA PHE A 237 -1.08 4.99 9.02
C PHE A 237 -0.23 5.16 10.28
N ASN A 238 -0.51 4.38 11.34
CA ASN A 238 0.22 4.51 12.60
C ASN A 238 1.68 4.05 12.45
N THR A 239 1.92 2.94 11.76
CA THR A 239 3.27 2.40 11.52
C THR A 239 4.13 3.36 10.70
N ALA A 240 3.58 3.98 9.66
CA ALA A 240 4.26 5.03 8.91
C ALA A 240 4.54 6.25 9.80
N GLY A 241 3.57 6.61 10.64
CA GLY A 241 3.68 7.69 11.62
C GLY A 241 4.84 7.56 12.60
N GLU A 242 5.07 6.37 13.16
CA GLU A 242 6.22 6.13 14.04
C GLU A 242 7.55 6.28 13.27
N GLY A 243 7.63 5.81 12.03
CA GLY A 243 8.80 6.03 11.17
C GLY A 243 9.09 7.51 10.90
N ILE A 244 8.04 8.31 10.67
CA ILE A 244 8.15 9.78 10.53
C ILE A 244 8.68 10.40 11.81
N LYS A 245 8.10 10.03 12.96
CA LYS A 245 8.48 10.56 14.28
C LYS A 245 9.94 10.25 14.61
N GLU A 246 10.40 9.04 14.37
CA GLU A 246 11.79 8.63 14.54
C GLU A 246 12.73 9.45 13.64
N ALA A 247 12.37 9.62 12.37
CA ALA A 247 13.15 10.43 11.44
C ALA A 247 13.27 11.88 11.94
N VAL A 248 12.15 12.52 12.31
CA VAL A 248 12.17 13.89 12.85
C VAL A 248 13.07 13.99 14.08
N ALA A 249 12.95 13.07 15.04
CA ALA A 249 13.76 13.06 16.26
C ALA A 249 15.27 12.95 15.96
N SER A 250 15.65 12.20 14.92
CA SER A 250 17.06 12.05 14.53
C SER A 250 17.72 13.34 14.01
N PHE A 251 16.94 14.36 13.67
CA PHE A 251 17.42 15.68 13.26
C PHE A 251 17.25 16.76 14.35
N SER A 252 16.68 16.43 15.50
CA SER A 252 16.47 17.39 16.60
C SER A 252 17.70 17.61 17.49
N ASN A 253 18.81 16.94 17.21
CA ASN A 253 20.11 17.09 17.91
C ASN A 253 21.05 18.06 17.19
#